data_AF-A0A927D7C4-F1
#
_entry.id   AF-A0A927D7C4-F1
#
_cell.length_a   1.000
_cell.length_b   1.000
_cell.length_c   1.000
_cell.angle_alpha   90.00
_cell.angle_beta   90.00
_cell.angle_gamma   90.00
#
_symmetry.space_group_name_H-M   'P 1'
#
loop_
_entity.id
_entity.type
_entity.pdbx_description
1 polymer ?
#
loop_
_entity_poly.entity_id
_entity_poly.type
_entity_poly.pdbx_seq_one_letter_code
_entity_poly.pdbx_strand_id
1 'polypeptide(L)'
;MRILLIAGLLAAAAPLMAAEDQVVISPPAEGSVNLETGLAAWDRIYEVASHPRCSNCHVGDSDQPMWSGPSYGAPRPHGMNIRAGDSRIGAETIPCRTCHVTNETGGNDMPHGAPQVADAWQLPPVEADWFGRTSDEICAQLRDPERNDGRTFMELADHLGHDVILHWAWNPGGTREAAPYSLQEHVDDLLIWGVAGMPCHFD
;
A
#
# COMPACT_ATOMS: atom_id res chain seq x y z
N MET A 1 -24.31 -64.46 8.79
CA MET A 1 -24.39 -63.03 8.42
C MET A 1 -22.96 -62.52 8.23
N ARG A 2 -22.48 -62.42 6.98
CA ARG A 2 -21.10 -61.97 6.68
C ARG A 2 -21.08 -60.44 6.67
N ILE A 3 -20.42 -59.84 7.65
CA ILE A 3 -20.23 -58.38 7.72
C ILE A 3 -19.00 -58.05 6.87
N LEU A 4 -19.22 -57.38 5.74
CA LEU A 4 -18.16 -56.81 4.89
C LEU A 4 -17.65 -55.53 5.55
N LEU A 5 -16.37 -55.51 5.93
CA LEU A 5 -15.66 -54.30 6.34
C LEU A 5 -15.27 -53.52 5.08
N ILE A 6 -15.94 -52.40 4.83
CA ILE A 6 -15.55 -51.43 3.81
C ILE A 6 -14.52 -50.49 4.45
N ALA A 7 -13.25 -50.64 4.09
CA ALA A 7 -12.21 -49.69 4.45
C ALA A 7 -12.37 -48.44 3.57
N GLY A 8 -12.92 -47.36 4.13
CA GLY A 8 -13.02 -46.07 3.46
C GLY A 8 -11.64 -45.42 3.35
N LEU A 9 -11.17 -45.22 2.11
CA LEU A 9 -9.99 -44.43 1.81
C LEU A 9 -10.32 -42.95 2.11
N LEU A 10 -9.86 -42.41 3.24
CA LEU A 10 -9.83 -40.96 3.45
C LEU A 10 -8.74 -40.36 2.57
N ALA A 11 -9.14 -39.78 1.44
CA ALA A 11 -8.27 -38.87 0.70
C ALA A 11 -8.10 -37.60 1.54
N ALA A 12 -6.93 -37.41 2.13
CA ALA A 12 -6.55 -36.15 2.75
C ALA A 12 -6.40 -35.10 1.64
N ALA A 13 -7.41 -34.26 1.47
CA ALA A 13 -7.26 -33.04 0.69
C ALA A 13 -6.30 -32.13 1.47
N ALA A 14 -5.08 -31.97 0.97
CA ALA A 14 -4.17 -30.95 1.47
C ALA A 14 -4.83 -29.58 1.26
N PRO A 15 -4.84 -28.70 2.28
CA PRO A 15 -5.32 -27.34 2.07
C PRO A 15 -4.44 -26.65 1.04
N LEU A 16 -5.08 -26.08 0.02
CA LEU A 16 -4.46 -25.18 -0.94
C LEU A 16 -3.99 -23.96 -0.15
N MET A 17 -2.71 -23.89 0.19
CA MET A 17 -2.12 -22.67 0.75
C MET A 17 -2.22 -21.61 -0.34
N ALA A 18 -2.86 -20.47 -0.04
CA ALA A 18 -2.76 -19.29 -0.87
C ALA A 18 -1.27 -18.98 -1.03
N ALA A 19 -0.81 -18.78 -2.27
CA ALA A 19 0.56 -18.35 -2.52
C ALA A 19 0.77 -17.02 -1.78
N GLU A 20 1.83 -16.94 -0.98
CA GLU A 20 2.20 -15.71 -0.30
C GLU A 20 2.47 -14.62 -1.35
N ASP A 21 1.86 -13.45 -1.18
CA ASP A 21 2.01 -12.23 -1.99
C ASP A 21 3.43 -11.63 -1.85
N GLN A 22 4.47 -12.43 -2.05
CA GLN A 22 5.85 -11.96 -2.04
C GLN A 22 6.18 -11.33 -3.39
N VAL A 23 6.44 -10.02 -3.35
CA VAL A 23 6.99 -9.29 -4.49
C VAL A 23 8.41 -9.73 -4.78
N VAL A 24 8.79 -9.71 -6.04
CA VAL A 24 10.15 -10.01 -6.49
C VAL A 24 10.91 -8.70 -6.64
N ILE A 25 11.98 -8.53 -5.86
CA ILE A 25 12.90 -7.39 -6.00
C ILE A 25 14.02 -7.77 -6.97
N SER A 26 13.89 -7.34 -8.23
CA SER A 26 14.87 -7.65 -9.29
C SER A 26 15.14 -6.40 -10.15
N PRO A 27 16.07 -5.52 -9.74
CA PRO A 27 16.33 -4.30 -10.49
C PRO A 27 16.90 -4.59 -11.89
N PRO A 28 16.61 -3.73 -12.89
CA PRO A 28 17.35 -3.72 -14.14
C PRO A 28 18.86 -3.56 -13.93
N ALA A 29 19.67 -3.93 -14.92
CA ALA A 29 21.12 -3.74 -14.83
C ALA A 29 21.47 -2.25 -14.74
N GLU A 30 22.49 -1.91 -13.95
CA GLU A 30 22.95 -0.52 -13.86
C GLU A 30 23.29 0.06 -15.25
N GLY A 31 22.79 1.26 -15.52
CA GLY A 31 22.96 1.92 -16.82
C GLY A 31 22.12 1.34 -17.96
N SER A 32 21.24 0.36 -17.72
CA SER A 32 20.37 -0.21 -18.75
C SER A 32 19.08 0.58 -18.99
N VAL A 33 18.71 1.47 -18.08
CA VAL A 33 17.48 2.27 -18.15
C VAL A 33 17.84 3.70 -18.56
N ASN A 34 17.18 4.21 -19.60
CA ASN A 34 17.36 5.59 -20.06
C ASN A 34 16.38 6.56 -19.35
N LEU A 35 16.63 7.86 -19.49
CA LEU A 35 15.83 8.91 -18.86
C LEU A 35 14.33 8.80 -19.21
N GLU A 36 13.99 8.58 -20.47
CA GLU A 36 12.59 8.47 -20.94
C GLU A 36 11.85 7.32 -20.25
N THR A 37 12.50 6.16 -20.14
CA THR A 37 11.93 4.99 -19.45
C THR A 37 11.79 5.25 -17.95
N GLY A 38 12.77 5.92 -17.34
CA GLY A 38 12.71 6.31 -15.93
C GLY A 38 11.58 7.30 -15.61
N LEU A 39 11.35 8.28 -16.48
CA LEU A 39 10.23 9.24 -16.33
C LEU A 39 8.87 8.58 -16.56
N ALA A 40 8.76 7.64 -17.51
CA ALA A 40 7.54 6.87 -17.69
C ALA A 40 7.21 5.98 -16.47
N ALA A 41 8.23 5.40 -15.83
CA ALA A 41 8.05 4.68 -14.56
C ALA A 41 7.63 5.64 -13.43
N TRP A 42 8.22 6.84 -13.37
CA TRP A 42 7.79 7.89 -12.43
C TRP A 42 6.31 8.26 -12.59
N ASP A 43 5.82 8.41 -13.82
CA ASP A 43 4.40 8.72 -14.06
C ASP A 43 3.47 7.67 -13.44
N ARG A 44 3.82 6.38 -13.59
CA ARG A 44 3.07 5.27 -12.99
C ARG A 44 3.19 5.24 -11.47
N ILE A 45 4.37 5.53 -10.92
CA ILE A 45 4.58 5.67 -9.47
C ILE A 45 3.68 6.77 -8.91
N TYR A 46 3.61 7.93 -9.58
CA TYR A 46 2.77 9.04 -9.15
C TYR A 46 1.27 8.70 -9.20
N GLU A 47 0.82 7.98 -10.22
CA GLU A 47 -0.57 7.50 -10.29
C GLU A 47 -0.94 6.64 -9.06
N VAL A 48 -0.02 5.77 -8.60
CA VAL A 48 -0.22 4.99 -7.37
C VAL A 48 -0.16 5.88 -6.12
N ALA A 49 0.89 6.69 -5.96
CA ALA A 49 1.10 7.52 -4.76
C ALA A 49 -0.02 8.53 -4.54
N SER A 50 -0.52 9.15 -5.62
CA SER A 50 -1.64 10.09 -5.57
C SER A 50 -3.01 9.41 -5.43
N HIS A 51 -3.10 8.09 -5.68
CA HIS A 51 -4.36 7.36 -5.60
C HIS A 51 -4.94 7.36 -4.18
N PRO A 52 -6.29 7.42 -4.01
CA PRO A 52 -6.97 7.36 -2.71
C PRO A 52 -6.71 6.13 -1.83
N ARG A 53 -5.96 5.11 -2.30
CA ARG A 53 -5.47 4.02 -1.45
C ARG A 53 -4.22 4.41 -0.68
N CYS A 54 -3.39 5.28 -1.24
CA CYS A 54 -2.14 5.75 -0.66
C CYS A 54 -2.33 7.15 -0.05
N SER A 55 -2.68 8.13 -0.88
CA SER A 55 -2.74 9.55 -0.49
C SER A 55 -3.69 9.85 0.68
N ASN A 56 -4.76 9.08 0.85
CA ASN A 56 -5.69 9.25 1.97
C ASN A 56 -5.08 8.98 3.36
N CYS A 57 -3.98 8.23 3.42
CA CYS A 57 -3.23 7.98 4.66
C CYS A 57 -1.99 8.89 4.77
N HIS A 58 -1.43 9.29 3.64
CA HIS A 58 -0.26 10.17 3.51
C HIS A 58 -0.67 11.65 3.56
N VAL A 59 -0.97 12.15 4.76
CA VAL A 59 -1.60 13.48 4.99
C VAL A 59 -0.71 14.47 5.74
N GLY A 60 0.55 14.09 5.95
CA GLY A 60 1.57 14.91 6.60
C GLY A 60 1.19 15.46 7.97
N ASP A 61 1.63 16.70 8.23
CA ASP A 61 1.41 17.43 9.48
C ASP A 61 -0.06 17.65 9.83
N SER A 62 -0.98 17.48 8.88
CA SER A 62 -2.41 17.56 9.21
C SER A 62 -2.85 16.44 10.15
N ASP A 63 -2.13 15.31 10.12
CA ASP A 63 -2.38 14.05 10.84
C ASP A 63 -3.79 13.47 10.67
N GLN A 64 -4.60 14.08 9.79
CA GLN A 64 -6.02 13.83 9.63
C GLN A 64 -6.23 13.02 8.33
N PRO A 65 -6.48 11.70 8.43
CA PRO A 65 -6.66 10.87 7.25
C PRO A 65 -7.91 11.29 6.48
N MET A 66 -7.93 10.99 5.18
CA MET A 66 -8.97 11.44 4.26
C MET A 66 -9.81 10.29 3.73
N TRP A 67 -11.04 10.61 3.36
CA TRP A 67 -11.92 9.78 2.53
C TRP A 67 -12.12 10.50 1.20
N SER A 68 -11.55 9.91 0.14
CA SER A 68 -11.64 10.41 -1.24
C SER A 68 -11.76 9.24 -2.22
N GLY A 69 -11.94 9.57 -3.50
CA GLY A 69 -12.09 8.60 -4.59
C GLY A 69 -13.55 8.42 -5.05
N PRO A 70 -13.78 7.62 -6.10
CA PRO A 70 -15.06 7.56 -6.80
C PRO A 70 -16.26 7.20 -5.89
N SER A 71 -16.05 6.39 -4.85
CA SER A 71 -17.10 6.00 -3.90
C SER A 71 -17.51 7.08 -2.89
N TYR A 72 -16.74 8.17 -2.74
CA TYR A 72 -16.97 9.20 -1.72
C TYR A 72 -17.44 10.55 -2.28
N GLY A 73 -17.43 10.73 -3.62
CA GLY A 73 -17.78 11.98 -4.28
C GLY A 73 -16.70 13.04 -4.05
N ALA A 74 -16.93 13.95 -3.11
CA ALA A 74 -15.94 14.98 -2.74
C ALA A 74 -15.01 14.48 -1.63
N PRO A 75 -13.70 14.81 -1.67
CA PRO A 75 -12.80 14.50 -0.57
C PRO A 75 -13.27 15.13 0.74
N ARG A 76 -13.17 14.38 1.83
CA ARG A 76 -13.51 14.83 3.18
C ARG A 76 -12.63 14.15 4.22
N PRO A 77 -12.43 14.75 5.40
CA PRO A 77 -11.77 14.07 6.50
C PRO A 77 -12.43 12.74 6.84
N HIS A 78 -11.61 11.79 7.30
CA HIS A 78 -12.07 10.57 7.92
C HIS A 78 -13.08 10.90 9.03
N GLY A 79 -14.15 10.11 9.12
CA GLY A 79 -15.19 10.28 10.12
C GLY A 79 -14.67 10.17 11.55
N MET A 80 -15.53 10.51 12.52
CA MET A 80 -15.22 10.46 13.96
C MET A 80 -14.12 11.45 14.38
N ASN A 81 -13.74 12.39 13.51
CA ASN A 81 -12.70 13.40 13.73
C ASN A 81 -11.39 12.77 14.23
N ILE A 82 -11.01 11.64 13.62
CA ILE A 82 -9.75 10.95 13.94
C ILE A 82 -8.59 11.86 13.57
N ARG A 83 -7.64 11.99 14.50
CA ARG A 83 -6.37 12.71 14.39
C ARG A 83 -5.30 11.75 14.85
N ALA A 84 -4.31 11.47 14.00
CA ALA A 84 -3.35 10.41 14.28
C ALA A 84 -2.28 10.83 15.28
N GLY A 85 -2.00 12.13 15.37
CA GLY A 85 -0.98 12.71 16.25
C GLY A 85 0.41 12.07 16.06
N ASP A 86 1.28 12.30 17.03
CA ASP A 86 2.67 11.80 17.00
C ASP A 86 2.76 10.26 17.00
N SER A 87 1.77 9.59 17.60
CA SER A 87 1.73 8.13 17.67
C SER A 87 1.28 7.47 16.38
N ARG A 88 0.64 8.23 15.47
CA ARG A 88 0.14 7.80 14.16
C ARG A 88 -0.95 6.72 14.20
N ILE A 89 -1.43 6.33 15.38
CA ILE A 89 -2.41 5.24 15.59
C ILE A 89 -3.84 5.75 15.82
N GLY A 90 -4.15 6.98 15.42
CA GLY A 90 -5.41 7.64 15.73
C GLY A 90 -5.36 8.38 17.07
N ALA A 91 -6.50 8.89 17.53
CA ALA A 91 -6.56 9.61 18.79
C ALA A 91 -6.29 8.61 19.94
N GLU A 92 -5.47 8.99 20.93
CA GLU A 92 -5.09 8.08 22.04
C GLU A 92 -6.28 7.46 22.79
N THR A 93 -7.41 8.18 22.86
CA THR A 93 -8.64 7.70 23.49
C THR A 93 -9.51 6.83 22.57
N ILE A 94 -9.31 6.91 21.26
CA ILE A 94 -10.03 6.15 20.22
C ILE A 94 -9.02 5.77 19.11
N PRO A 95 -8.12 4.80 19.37
CA PRO A 95 -7.12 4.41 18.39
C PRO A 95 -7.75 3.70 17.19
N CYS A 96 -7.05 3.68 16.05
CA CYS A 96 -7.46 3.06 14.79
C CYS A 96 -8.00 1.64 14.98
N ARG A 97 -7.33 0.83 15.81
CA ARG A 97 -7.70 -0.56 16.11
C ARG A 97 -9.10 -0.73 16.72
N THR A 98 -9.71 0.34 17.23
CA THR A 98 -11.10 0.33 17.72
C THR A 98 -12.08 -0.06 16.61
N CYS A 99 -11.77 0.31 15.36
CA CYS A 99 -12.58 0.00 14.19
C CYS A 99 -11.83 -0.89 13.19
N HIS A 100 -10.55 -0.61 12.96
CA HIS A 100 -9.65 -1.39 12.12
C HIS A 100 -9.06 -2.57 12.91
N VAL A 101 -9.94 -3.48 13.32
CA VAL A 101 -9.54 -4.65 14.10
C VAL A 101 -8.65 -5.56 13.25
N THR A 102 -7.56 -6.06 13.83
CA THR A 102 -6.67 -7.02 13.16
C THR A 102 -7.43 -8.30 12.79
N ASN A 103 -7.28 -8.73 11.54
CA ASN A 103 -7.89 -9.94 11.02
C ASN A 103 -6.86 -10.75 10.23
N GLU A 104 -6.47 -11.91 10.76
CA GLU A 104 -5.45 -12.82 10.21
C GLU A 104 -5.81 -13.35 8.82
N THR A 105 -7.10 -13.47 8.49
CA THR A 105 -7.54 -13.91 7.16
C THR A 105 -7.69 -12.75 6.17
N GLY A 106 -7.41 -11.53 6.62
CA GLY A 106 -7.50 -10.30 5.84
C GLY A 106 -8.93 -9.90 5.46
N GLY A 107 -9.08 -8.60 5.15
CA GLY A 107 -10.26 -8.06 4.48
C GLY A 107 -11.45 -7.77 5.39
N ASN A 108 -12.21 -6.74 5.00
CA ASN A 108 -13.57 -6.50 5.49
C ASN A 108 -14.43 -6.06 4.30
N ASP A 109 -15.24 -6.96 3.76
CA ASP A 109 -16.02 -6.69 2.54
C ASP A 109 -17.27 -5.83 2.79
N MET A 110 -17.54 -5.47 4.05
CA MET A 110 -18.66 -4.58 4.37
C MET A 110 -18.47 -3.23 3.67
N PRO A 111 -19.44 -2.78 2.83
CA PRO A 111 -19.37 -1.49 2.18
C PRO A 111 -19.18 -0.36 3.20
N HIS A 112 -18.20 0.52 2.94
CA HIS A 112 -17.81 1.62 3.83
C HIS A 112 -17.40 1.19 5.26
N GLY A 113 -17.21 -0.11 5.50
CA GLY A 113 -16.66 -0.63 6.75
C GLY A 113 -15.17 -0.34 6.87
N ALA A 114 -14.70 -0.23 8.12
CA ALA A 114 -13.28 -0.08 8.41
C ALA A 114 -12.50 -1.30 7.89
N PRO A 115 -11.47 -1.11 7.05
CA PRO A 115 -10.56 -2.15 6.63
C PRO A 115 -10.00 -2.96 7.81
N GLN A 116 -9.80 -4.25 7.58
CA GLN A 116 -9.16 -5.16 8.52
C GLN A 116 -8.02 -5.86 7.79
N VAL A 117 -6.85 -5.90 8.42
CA VAL A 117 -5.61 -6.49 7.89
C VAL A 117 -4.91 -7.25 9.01
N ALA A 118 -3.94 -8.09 8.67
CA ALA A 118 -3.20 -8.92 9.63
C ALA A 118 -2.07 -8.16 10.36
N ASP A 119 -2.20 -6.84 10.51
CA ASP A 119 -1.22 -5.99 11.21
C ASP A 119 -1.88 -4.80 11.93
N ALA A 120 -1.10 -4.05 12.70
CA ALA A 120 -1.53 -2.88 13.46
C ALA A 120 -1.75 -1.66 12.54
N TRP A 121 -2.99 -1.21 12.40
CA TRP A 121 -3.34 -0.07 11.56
C TRP A 121 -2.74 1.25 12.06
N GLN A 122 -1.94 1.91 11.22
CA GLN A 122 -1.23 3.14 11.55
C GLN A 122 -1.02 4.01 10.30
N LEU A 123 -0.94 5.33 10.47
CA LEU A 123 -0.55 6.23 9.39
C LEU A 123 0.98 6.20 9.13
N PRO A 124 1.42 6.52 7.91
CA PRO A 124 2.83 6.75 7.60
C PRO A 124 3.41 7.93 8.40
N PRO A 125 4.75 8.08 8.46
CA PRO A 125 5.40 9.28 9.03
C PRO A 125 4.92 10.57 8.36
N VAL A 126 4.98 11.68 9.10
CA VAL A 126 4.46 13.00 8.64
C VAL A 126 5.25 13.56 7.46
N GLU A 127 6.49 13.12 7.29
CA GLU A 127 7.34 13.50 6.18
C GLU A 127 6.76 12.98 4.84
N ALA A 128 6.03 11.86 4.86
CA ALA A 128 5.38 11.26 3.70
C ALA A 128 3.99 11.86 3.47
N ASP A 129 3.96 13.15 3.12
CA ASP A 129 2.75 13.91 2.79
C ASP A 129 2.46 13.89 1.28
N TRP A 130 1.41 13.18 0.85
CA TRP A 130 1.06 12.99 -0.58
C TRP A 130 -0.34 13.51 -0.93
N PHE A 131 -1.21 13.72 0.05
CA PHE A 131 -2.59 14.12 -0.21
C PHE A 131 -2.67 15.50 -0.89
N GLY A 132 -3.12 15.51 -2.14
CA GLY A 132 -3.26 16.75 -2.93
C GLY A 132 -1.93 17.34 -3.41
N ARG A 133 -0.81 16.63 -3.24
CA ARG A 133 0.50 17.04 -3.74
C ARG A 133 0.63 16.75 -5.23
N THR A 134 1.41 17.57 -5.92
CA THR A 134 1.70 17.40 -7.34
C THR A 134 2.72 16.30 -7.59
N SER A 135 2.84 15.85 -8.84
CA SER A 135 3.87 14.90 -9.26
C SER A 135 5.27 15.39 -8.90
N ASP A 136 5.59 16.65 -9.19
CA ASP A 136 6.89 17.24 -8.88
C ASP A 136 7.19 17.27 -7.37
N GLU A 137 6.18 17.59 -6.55
CA GLU A 137 6.33 17.64 -5.09
C GLU A 137 6.63 16.25 -4.50
N ILE A 138 5.91 15.22 -4.93
CA ILE A 138 6.12 13.84 -4.44
C ILE A 138 7.44 13.29 -4.98
N CYS A 139 7.80 13.57 -6.25
CA CYS A 139 9.08 13.15 -6.82
C CYS A 139 10.24 13.71 -6.01
N ALA A 140 10.23 15.02 -5.77
CA ALA A 140 11.26 15.68 -4.98
C ALA A 140 11.36 15.10 -3.55
N GLN A 141 10.23 14.82 -2.90
CA GLN A 141 10.20 14.22 -1.57
C GLN A 141 10.80 12.81 -1.54
N LEU A 142 10.41 11.93 -2.48
CA LEU A 142 10.89 10.54 -2.49
C LEU A 142 12.38 10.41 -2.80
N ARG A 143 12.99 11.42 -3.45
CA ARG A 143 14.45 11.47 -3.66
C ARG A 143 15.24 12.06 -2.50
N ASP A 144 14.58 12.81 -1.63
CA ASP A 144 15.23 13.56 -0.56
C ASP A 144 15.39 12.66 0.68
N PRO A 145 16.64 12.27 1.04
CA PRO A 145 16.89 11.41 2.19
C PRO A 145 16.37 11.98 3.51
N GLU A 146 16.27 13.32 3.63
CA GLU A 146 15.76 13.97 4.84
C GLU A 146 14.23 13.86 4.95
N ARG A 147 13.55 13.56 3.84
CA ARG A 147 12.09 13.53 3.74
C ARG A 147 11.51 12.15 3.39
N ASN A 148 12.37 11.16 3.13
CA ASN A 148 11.98 9.79 2.79
C ASN A 148 12.47 8.74 3.80
N ASP A 149 12.90 9.17 5.00
CA ASP A 149 13.48 8.30 6.05
C ASP A 149 14.83 7.68 5.65
N GLY A 150 15.63 8.40 4.84
CA GLY A 150 16.94 7.98 4.37
C GLY A 150 16.92 6.81 3.37
N ARG A 151 15.75 6.47 2.83
CA ARG A 151 15.54 5.28 1.99
C ARG A 151 16.12 5.46 0.59
N THR A 152 16.80 4.43 0.13
CA THR A 152 17.16 4.23 -1.28
C THR A 152 15.97 3.70 -2.07
N PHE A 153 16.03 3.75 -3.41
CA PHE A 153 14.98 3.15 -4.25
C PHE A 153 14.80 1.64 -4.01
N MET A 154 15.87 0.93 -3.64
CA MET A 154 15.82 -0.48 -3.28
C MET A 154 15.04 -0.68 -1.97
N GLU A 155 15.26 0.16 -0.98
CA GLU A 155 14.53 0.11 0.31
C GLU A 155 13.08 0.58 0.16
N LEU A 156 12.79 1.52 -0.73
CA LEU A 156 11.43 1.88 -1.10
C LEU A 156 10.70 0.69 -1.74
N ALA A 157 11.34 -0.02 -2.66
CA ALA A 157 10.77 -1.21 -3.28
C ALA A 157 10.60 -2.37 -2.27
N ASP A 158 11.58 -2.58 -1.39
CA ASP A 158 11.52 -3.61 -0.32
C ASP A 158 10.40 -3.33 0.69
N HIS A 159 10.18 -2.06 1.04
CA HIS A 159 9.10 -1.66 1.94
C HIS A 159 7.72 -2.12 1.44
N LEU A 160 7.48 -2.05 0.13
CA LEU A 160 6.24 -2.53 -0.48
C LEU A 160 6.07 -4.05 -0.37
N GLY A 161 7.14 -4.82 -0.18
CA GLY A 161 7.08 -6.27 -0.05
C GLY A 161 6.66 -6.76 1.34
N HIS A 162 6.84 -5.92 2.37
CA HIS A 162 6.71 -6.34 3.77
C HIS A 162 5.54 -5.68 4.51
N ASP A 163 5.00 -4.58 3.99
CA ASP A 163 3.94 -3.84 4.67
C ASP A 163 2.55 -4.39 4.31
N VAL A 164 1.96 -5.09 5.28
CA VAL A 164 0.64 -5.75 5.14
C VAL A 164 -0.50 -4.74 4.97
N ILE A 165 -0.38 -3.51 5.51
CA ILE A 165 -1.35 -2.44 5.30
C ILE A 165 -1.31 -1.97 3.85
N LEU A 166 -0.11 -1.86 3.27
CA LEU A 166 0.09 -1.52 1.87
C LEU A 166 -0.47 -2.59 0.93
N HIS A 167 -0.26 -3.87 1.21
CA HIS A 167 -0.76 -4.96 0.35
C HIS A 167 -2.28 -4.92 0.17
N TRP A 168 -3.00 -4.53 1.23
CA TRP A 168 -4.45 -4.33 1.18
C TRP A 168 -4.88 -3.28 0.15
N ALA A 169 -4.02 -2.34 -0.24
CA ALA A 169 -4.33 -1.35 -1.28
C ALA A 169 -4.65 -2.00 -2.65
N TRP A 170 -4.01 -3.14 -2.97
CA TRP A 170 -4.23 -3.87 -4.22
C TRP A 170 -5.30 -4.96 -4.12
N ASN A 171 -5.60 -5.43 -2.91
CA ASN A 171 -6.70 -6.36 -2.67
C ASN A 171 -7.64 -5.86 -1.53
N PRO A 172 -8.39 -4.77 -1.75
CA PRO A 172 -9.10 -4.08 -0.68
C PRO A 172 -10.42 -4.74 -0.24
N GLY A 173 -10.84 -5.81 -0.93
CA GLY A 173 -12.08 -6.54 -0.68
C GLY A 173 -13.36 -5.77 -1.02
N GLY A 174 -14.46 -6.51 -1.09
CA GLY A 174 -15.80 -5.98 -1.37
C GLY A 174 -15.89 -5.22 -2.69
N THR A 175 -16.42 -4.00 -2.64
CA THR A 175 -16.60 -3.11 -3.81
C THR A 175 -15.60 -1.97 -3.84
N ARG A 176 -14.50 -2.06 -3.09
CA ARG A 176 -13.50 -0.99 -3.04
C ARG A 176 -12.63 -1.05 -4.29
N GLU A 177 -12.28 0.13 -4.81
CA GLU A 177 -11.33 0.25 -5.91
C GLU A 177 -9.91 -0.04 -5.42
N ALA A 178 -9.22 -0.92 -6.14
CA ALA A 178 -7.81 -1.22 -5.90
C ALA A 178 -6.92 -0.06 -6.34
N ALA A 179 -5.68 -0.03 -5.85
CA ALA A 179 -4.66 0.85 -6.40
C ALA A 179 -4.43 0.56 -7.90
N PRO A 180 -3.97 1.55 -8.68
CA PRO A 180 -3.57 1.34 -10.06
C PRO A 180 -2.49 0.25 -10.17
N TYR A 181 -2.52 -0.48 -11.29
CA TYR A 181 -1.57 -1.56 -11.61
C TYR A 181 -1.58 -2.70 -10.58
N SER A 182 -0.72 -3.69 -10.75
CA SER A 182 -0.41 -4.67 -9.71
C SER A 182 0.68 -4.18 -8.75
N LEU A 183 0.74 -4.75 -7.55
CA LEU A 183 1.80 -4.48 -6.59
C LEU A 183 3.18 -4.79 -7.19
N GLN A 184 3.32 -5.88 -7.94
CA GLN A 184 4.58 -6.23 -8.61
C GLN A 184 4.98 -5.18 -9.66
N GLU A 185 4.03 -4.71 -10.47
CA GLU A 185 4.32 -3.64 -11.43
C GLU A 185 4.79 -2.36 -10.73
N HIS A 186 4.19 -2.00 -9.59
CA HIS A 186 4.61 -0.82 -8.84
C HIS A 186 6.02 -0.95 -8.26
N VAL A 187 6.37 -2.16 -7.78
CA VAL A 187 7.75 -2.50 -7.37
C VAL A 187 8.70 -2.38 -8.56
N ASP A 188 8.34 -2.94 -9.71
CA ASP A 188 9.16 -2.87 -10.92
C ASP A 188 9.37 -1.41 -11.38
N ASP A 189 8.32 -0.58 -11.31
CA ASP A 189 8.38 0.85 -11.64
C ASP A 189 9.38 1.59 -10.72
N LEU A 190 9.37 1.32 -9.40
CA LEU A 190 10.35 1.90 -8.46
C LEU A 190 11.79 1.49 -8.80
N LEU A 191 12.00 0.23 -9.19
CA LEU A 191 13.32 -0.27 -9.55
C LEU A 191 13.80 0.33 -10.88
N ILE A 192 12.92 0.46 -11.87
CA ILE A 192 13.22 1.12 -13.15
C ILE A 192 13.57 2.60 -12.92
N TRP A 193 12.73 3.31 -12.17
CA TRP A 193 12.95 4.72 -11.81
C TRP A 193 14.27 4.90 -11.05
N GLY A 194 14.52 4.04 -10.07
CA GLY A 194 15.75 4.01 -9.29
C GLY A 194 17.02 3.83 -10.13
N VAL A 195 17.04 2.82 -11.01
CA VAL A 195 18.17 2.55 -11.90
C VAL A 195 18.40 3.68 -12.91
N ALA A 196 17.35 4.39 -13.31
CA ALA A 196 17.45 5.59 -14.15
C ALA A 196 18.03 6.82 -13.42
N GLY A 197 18.33 6.71 -12.12
CA GLY A 197 18.83 7.82 -11.31
C GLY A 197 17.72 8.64 -10.64
N MET A 198 16.52 8.07 -10.49
CA MET A 198 15.35 8.71 -9.91
C MET A 198 14.99 10.05 -10.59
N PRO A 199 14.81 10.10 -11.91
CA PRO A 199 14.51 11.36 -12.58
C PRO A 199 13.13 11.92 -12.19
N CYS A 200 13.03 13.25 -12.15
CA CYS A 200 11.79 14.01 -12.05
C CYS A 200 11.59 14.84 -13.33
N HIS A 201 10.34 15.15 -13.69
CA HIS A 201 10.06 15.90 -14.93
C HIS A 201 10.62 17.33 -14.96
N PHE A 202 10.92 17.91 -13.79
CA PHE A 202 11.50 19.25 -13.66
C PHE A 202 13.04 19.27 -13.67
N ASP A 203 13.71 18.12 -13.76
CA ASP A 203 15.18 18.04 -13.82
C ASP A 203 15.76 18.67 -15.11
#